data_AF-A0A0A7CMY6-F1
#
_entry.id   AF-A0A0A7CMY6-F1
#
_cell.length_a   1.000
_cell.length_b   1.000
_cell.length_c   1.000
_cell.angle_alpha   90.00
_cell.angle_beta   90.00
_cell.angle_gamma   90.00
#
_symmetry.space_group_name_H-M   'P 1'
#
loop_
_entity.id
_entity.type
_entity.pdbx_description
1 polymer ?
#
loop_
_entity_poly.entity_id
_entity_poly.type
_entity_poly.pdbx_seq_one_letter_code
_entity_poly.pdbx_strand_id
1 'polypeptide(L)'
;MLALRALFLAAATATAGHVCPYAYRSFSTTYCSNMSSTLCIVDGNCKVVQAWSAAGLAATGGYITDAATDLQEIPDIPVITFSGNGLKSIGDLSKMTNGSAISICRFIQYNPGVQLNKMVLPASLTTLGLPYNAISTLPPTIQWPTGLRTM
;
A
#
# COMPACT_ATOMS: atom_id res chain seq x y z
N MET A 1 41.80 -11.84 -20.12
CA MET A 1 40.70 -11.12 -19.46
C MET A 1 39.75 -12.15 -18.88
N LEU A 2 39.86 -12.43 -17.57
CA LEU A 2 39.08 -13.44 -16.87
C LEU A 2 37.77 -12.79 -16.38
N ALA A 3 36.62 -13.28 -16.84
CA ALA A 3 35.31 -12.84 -16.41
C ALA A 3 34.94 -13.52 -15.09
N LEU A 4 34.99 -12.78 -13.97
CA LEU A 4 34.53 -13.25 -12.67
C LEU A 4 33.02 -13.02 -12.58
N ARG A 5 32.22 -14.04 -12.92
CA ARG A 5 30.77 -14.06 -12.67
C ARG A 5 30.55 -14.34 -11.19
N ALA A 6 30.24 -13.29 -10.42
CA ALA A 6 29.80 -13.44 -9.03
C ALA A 6 28.37 -14.03 -9.01
N LEU A 7 28.28 -15.30 -8.63
CA LEU A 7 27.02 -15.97 -8.33
C LEU A 7 26.64 -15.60 -6.88
N PHE A 8 25.75 -14.63 -6.71
CA PHE A 8 25.17 -14.33 -5.40
C PHE A 8 24.19 -15.46 -5.04
N LEU A 9 24.66 -16.45 -4.28
CA LEU A 9 23.78 -17.36 -3.54
C LEU A 9 23.14 -16.57 -2.40
N ALA A 10 21.89 -16.14 -2.59
CA ALA A 10 21.08 -15.67 -1.49
C ALA A 10 20.76 -16.88 -0.59
N ALA A 11 21.33 -16.91 0.61
CA ALA A 11 20.96 -17.85 1.65
C ALA A 11 19.49 -17.58 2.04
N ALA A 12 18.59 -18.46 1.61
CA ALA A 12 17.22 -18.48 2.08
C ALA A 12 17.20 -19.05 3.50
N THR A 13 17.44 -18.18 4.49
CA THR A 13 17.06 -18.48 5.86
C THR A 13 15.53 -18.51 5.88
N ALA A 14 14.97 -19.72 6.01
CA ALA A 14 13.57 -19.92 6.33
C ALA A 14 13.33 -19.29 7.71
N THR A 15 12.92 -18.03 7.72
CA THR A 15 12.47 -17.36 8.94
C THR A 15 11.19 -18.04 9.40
N ALA A 16 11.10 -18.32 10.71
CA ALA A 16 9.90 -18.79 11.38
C ALA A 16 8.67 -18.05 10.81
N GLY A 17 7.68 -18.81 10.35
CA GLY A 17 6.59 -18.34 9.49
C GLY A 17 6.02 -17.01 9.96
N HIS A 18 6.41 -15.94 9.26
CA HIS A 18 5.76 -14.65 9.43
C HIS A 18 4.31 -14.84 8.97
N VAL A 19 3.39 -14.92 9.93
CA VAL A 19 1.97 -15.04 9.65
C VAL A 19 1.58 -13.82 8.85
N CYS A 20 1.15 -14.04 7.62
CA CYS A 20 0.71 -12.98 6.74
C CYS A 20 -0.36 -12.16 7.47
N PRO A 21 -0.13 -10.86 7.78
CA PRO A 21 -1.07 -10.07 8.59
C PRO A 21 -2.45 -9.95 7.93
N TYR A 22 -2.55 -10.34 6.67
CA TYR A 22 -3.76 -10.33 5.85
C TYR A 22 -4.30 -11.74 5.57
N ALA A 23 -3.95 -12.76 6.36
CA ALA A 23 -4.38 -14.15 6.13
C ALA A 23 -5.91 -14.35 6.06
N TYR A 24 -6.69 -13.39 6.55
CA TYR A 24 -8.15 -13.36 6.45
C TYR A 24 -8.67 -12.82 5.09
N ARG A 25 -7.78 -12.52 4.14
CA ARG A 25 -8.13 -11.96 2.82
C ARG A 25 -7.46 -12.73 1.69
N SER A 26 -8.15 -12.79 0.55
CA SER A 26 -7.61 -13.30 -0.70
C SER A 26 -7.15 -12.14 -1.58
N PHE A 27 -5.87 -12.14 -1.96
CA PHE A 27 -5.26 -11.17 -2.88
C PHE A 27 -4.11 -11.86 -3.65
N SER A 28 -3.75 -11.33 -4.81
CA SER A 28 -2.56 -11.78 -5.54
C SER A 28 -1.31 -11.03 -5.07
N THR A 29 -1.41 -9.70 -4.99
CA THR A 29 -0.36 -8.82 -4.46
C THR A 29 -0.97 -7.67 -3.68
N THR A 30 -0.32 -7.25 -2.60
CA THR A 30 -0.77 -6.12 -1.80
C THR A 30 0.38 -5.21 -1.40
N TYR A 31 0.06 -3.93 -1.26
CA TYR A 31 0.92 -2.99 -0.54
C TYR A 31 0.99 -3.33 0.94
N CYS A 32 2.21 -3.21 1.48
CA CYS A 32 2.57 -3.37 2.89
C CYS A 32 3.53 -2.26 3.34
N SER A 33 3.65 -2.06 4.64
CA SER A 33 4.70 -1.26 5.28
C SER A 33 5.44 -2.11 6.31
N ASN A 34 6.73 -1.86 6.54
CA ASN A 34 7.45 -2.46 7.67
C ASN A 34 8.64 -1.59 8.09
N MET A 35 9.33 -1.95 9.19
CA MET A 35 10.46 -1.18 9.71
C MET A 35 11.69 -1.18 8.77
N SER A 36 11.82 -2.15 7.88
CA SER A 36 12.95 -2.31 6.97
C SER A 36 12.71 -1.67 5.59
N SER A 37 11.45 -1.47 5.21
CA SER A 37 11.03 -0.83 3.96
C SER A 37 9.84 0.07 4.22
N THR A 38 9.97 1.35 3.88
CA THR A 38 8.91 2.35 4.04
C THR A 38 7.64 1.91 3.34
N LEU A 39 7.75 1.38 2.10
CA LEU A 39 6.67 0.73 1.37
C LEU A 39 7.18 -0.57 0.74
N CYS A 40 6.32 -1.57 0.63
CA CYS A 40 6.58 -2.81 -0.08
C CYS A 40 5.34 -3.31 -0.82
N ILE A 41 5.55 -4.22 -1.78
CA ILE A 41 4.54 -5.09 -2.34
C ILE A 41 4.90 -6.51 -1.91
N VAL A 42 3.92 -7.24 -1.39
CA VAL A 42 4.02 -8.67 -1.11
C VAL A 42 3.02 -9.45 -1.95
N ASP A 43 3.33 -10.72 -2.21
CA ASP A 43 2.38 -11.67 -2.81
C ASP A 43 1.39 -12.22 -1.77
N GLY A 44 0.46 -13.08 -2.21
CA GLY A 44 -0.53 -13.75 -1.35
C GLY A 44 0.05 -14.63 -0.23
N ASN A 45 1.35 -14.96 -0.27
CA ASN A 45 2.07 -15.66 0.79
C ASN A 45 2.88 -14.70 1.68
N CYS A 46 2.66 -13.38 1.54
CA CYS A 46 3.40 -12.34 2.20
C CYS A 46 4.91 -12.32 1.88
N LYS A 47 5.32 -12.87 0.73
CA LYS A 47 6.69 -12.72 0.25
C LYS A 47 6.85 -11.37 -0.44
N VAL A 48 7.84 -10.59 0.00
CA VAL A 48 8.18 -9.31 -0.63
C VAL A 48 8.62 -9.55 -2.07
N VAL A 49 7.94 -8.89 -3.00
CA VAL A 49 8.28 -8.89 -4.43
C VAL A 49 8.86 -7.55 -4.88
N GLN A 50 8.57 -6.47 -4.15
CA GLN A 50 9.15 -5.14 -4.38
C GLN A 50 9.17 -4.33 -3.09
N ALA A 51 10.15 -3.44 -2.93
CA ALA A 51 10.28 -2.61 -1.74
C ALA A 51 10.98 -1.28 -2.05
N TRP A 52 10.61 -0.24 -1.28
CA TRP A 52 11.20 1.09 -1.36
C TRP A 52 11.60 1.59 0.02
N SER A 53 12.74 2.28 0.05
CA SER A 53 13.11 3.14 1.17
C SER A 53 12.39 4.48 1.07
N ALA A 54 12.40 5.26 2.17
CA ALA A 54 11.88 6.63 2.16
C ALA A 54 12.55 7.51 1.08
N ALA A 55 13.87 7.35 0.89
CA ALA A 55 14.61 8.07 -0.16
C ALA A 55 14.16 7.66 -1.58
N GLY A 56 13.89 6.36 -1.78
CA GLY A 56 13.35 5.86 -3.06
C GLY A 56 11.97 6.45 -3.36
N LEU A 57 11.09 6.50 -2.36
CA LEU A 57 9.76 7.13 -2.51
C LEU A 57 9.87 8.63 -2.77
N ALA A 58 10.76 9.33 -2.06
CA ALA A 58 11.00 10.76 -2.27
C ALA A 58 11.47 11.07 -3.70
N ALA A 59 12.33 10.21 -4.27
CA ALA A 59 12.80 10.37 -5.65
C ALA A 59 11.67 10.27 -6.70
N THR A 60 10.58 9.58 -6.39
CA THR A 60 9.37 9.50 -7.25
C THR A 60 8.36 10.62 -7.00
N GLY A 61 8.61 11.50 -6.03
CA GLY A 61 7.61 12.46 -5.54
C GLY A 61 6.42 11.79 -4.85
N GLY A 62 6.57 10.56 -4.39
CA GLY A 62 5.48 9.78 -3.78
C GLY A 62 4.46 9.21 -4.78
N TYR A 63 4.78 9.14 -6.07
CA TYR A 63 3.89 8.54 -7.08
C TYR A 63 4.23 7.05 -7.27
N ILE A 64 3.27 6.20 -6.94
CA ILE A 64 3.38 4.75 -7.08
C ILE A 64 2.55 4.31 -8.28
N THR A 65 3.20 3.61 -9.22
CA THR A 65 2.57 3.11 -10.46
C THR A 65 2.70 1.59 -10.61
N ASP A 66 3.51 0.95 -9.78
CA ASP A 66 3.70 -0.50 -9.76
C ASP A 66 2.41 -1.26 -9.44
N ALA A 67 2.24 -2.43 -10.04
CA ALA A 67 0.97 -3.14 -9.97
C ALA A 67 0.77 -3.86 -8.63
N ALA A 68 -0.37 -3.62 -7.99
CA ALA A 68 -0.86 -4.40 -6.86
C ALA A 68 -2.37 -4.57 -6.95
N THR A 69 -2.89 -5.74 -6.54
CA THR A 69 -4.35 -5.96 -6.55
C THR A 69 -5.04 -5.30 -5.35
N ASP A 70 -4.29 -5.06 -4.28
CA ASP A 70 -4.83 -4.64 -3.00
C ASP A 70 -3.99 -3.57 -2.29
N LEU A 71 -4.67 -2.67 -1.59
CA LEU A 71 -4.06 -1.69 -0.71
C LEU A 71 -4.51 -1.97 0.73
N GLN A 72 -3.62 -2.58 1.52
CA GLN A 72 -3.92 -2.98 2.89
C GLN A 72 -3.17 -2.15 3.93
N GLU A 73 -2.05 -1.54 3.54
CA GLU A 73 -1.30 -0.60 4.35
C GLU A 73 -0.75 0.52 3.48
N ILE A 74 -0.49 1.65 4.11
CA ILE A 74 0.11 2.82 3.49
C ILE A 74 1.34 3.25 4.30
N PRO A 75 2.40 3.72 3.63
CA PRO A 75 3.62 4.13 4.30
C PRO A 75 3.40 5.45 5.06
N ASP A 76 4.00 5.57 6.23
CA ASP A 76 4.01 6.81 7.01
C ASP A 76 4.96 7.85 6.36
N ILE A 77 4.49 8.48 5.27
CA ILE A 77 5.17 9.59 4.61
C ILE A 77 4.17 10.72 4.29
N PRO A 78 4.62 11.98 4.21
CA PRO A 78 3.70 13.13 4.14
C PRO A 78 2.78 13.17 2.92
N VAL A 79 3.20 12.62 1.77
CA VAL A 79 2.40 12.60 0.55
C VAL A 79 2.69 11.32 -0.23
N ILE A 80 1.64 10.56 -0.52
CA ILE A 80 1.69 9.41 -1.43
C ILE A 80 0.47 9.40 -2.35
N THR A 81 0.69 8.97 -3.59
CA THR A 81 -0.33 8.78 -4.63
C THR A 81 -0.22 7.39 -5.24
N PHE A 82 -1.30 6.62 -5.20
CA PHE A 82 -1.44 5.34 -5.90
C PHE A 82 -2.21 5.58 -7.19
N SER A 83 -1.52 5.54 -8.33
CA SER A 83 -2.09 5.91 -9.63
C SER A 83 -2.01 4.77 -10.64
N GLY A 84 -3.15 4.26 -11.07
CA GLY A 84 -3.19 3.28 -12.17
C GLY A 84 -2.57 1.92 -11.86
N ASN A 85 -2.46 1.55 -10.58
CA ASN A 85 -1.80 0.32 -10.12
C ASN A 85 -2.63 -0.96 -10.38
N GLY A 86 -3.87 -0.82 -10.85
CA GLY A 86 -4.79 -1.94 -11.04
C GLY A 86 -5.46 -2.40 -9.75
N LEU A 87 -5.52 -1.55 -8.72
CA LEU A 87 -6.14 -1.87 -7.43
C LEU A 87 -7.59 -2.34 -7.63
N LYS A 88 -7.91 -3.46 -7.00
CA LYS A 88 -9.24 -4.07 -6.96
C LYS A 88 -9.91 -3.85 -5.61
N SER A 89 -9.15 -3.76 -4.53
CA SER A 89 -9.70 -3.50 -3.20
C SER A 89 -8.82 -2.62 -2.34
N ILE A 90 -9.46 -1.88 -1.44
CA ILE A 90 -8.82 -1.11 -0.37
C ILE A 90 -9.39 -1.63 0.96
N GLY A 91 -8.51 -2.02 1.87
CA GLY A 91 -8.91 -2.54 3.19
C GLY A 91 -8.59 -1.59 4.33
N ASP A 92 -8.01 -2.13 5.39
CA ASP A 92 -7.88 -1.43 6.67
C ASP A 92 -6.61 -0.58 6.73
N LEU A 93 -6.70 0.67 6.30
CA LEU A 93 -5.60 1.63 6.30
C LEU A 93 -5.32 2.21 7.70
N SER A 94 -6.12 1.87 8.71
CA SER A 94 -5.85 2.30 10.09
C SER A 94 -4.73 1.51 10.76
N LYS A 95 -4.45 0.30 10.25
CA LYS A 95 -3.43 -0.61 10.78
C LYS A 95 -2.09 -0.39 10.11
N MET A 96 -1.41 0.70 10.46
CA MET A 96 -0.04 0.97 10.00
C MET A 96 0.99 0.44 11.00
N THR A 97 2.04 -0.20 10.50
CA THR A 97 3.09 -0.81 11.33
C THR A 97 3.84 0.20 12.21
N ASN A 98 3.92 1.47 11.80
CA ASN A 98 4.70 2.50 12.49
C ASN A 98 3.87 3.46 13.37
N GLY A 99 2.55 3.27 13.50
CA GLY A 99 1.70 3.97 14.48
C GLY A 99 1.50 5.48 14.28
N SER A 100 2.31 6.12 13.45
CA SER A 100 2.11 7.49 12.99
C SER A 100 0.99 7.49 11.96
N ALA A 101 -0.13 8.05 12.36
CA ALA A 101 -1.33 8.04 11.56
C ALA A 101 -1.15 9.04 10.41
N ILE A 102 -1.20 8.56 9.17
CA ILE A 102 -1.06 9.40 7.98
C ILE A 102 -2.04 10.57 8.09
N SER A 103 -1.48 11.78 8.07
CA SER A 103 -2.28 12.99 8.03
C SER A 103 -2.81 13.21 6.61
N ILE A 104 -2.14 12.69 5.57
CA ILE A 104 -2.43 12.96 4.15
C ILE A 104 -2.18 11.73 3.25
N CYS A 105 -3.24 11.02 2.83
CA CYS A 105 -3.18 10.16 1.63
C CYS A 105 -3.73 10.98 0.48
N ARG A 106 -2.86 11.47 -0.42
CA ARG A 106 -3.27 12.55 -1.33
C ARG A 106 -4.25 12.04 -2.38
N PHE A 107 -3.91 10.95 -3.07
CA PHE A 107 -4.79 10.35 -4.09
C PHE A 107 -4.63 8.83 -4.20
N ILE A 108 -5.76 8.12 -4.26
CA ILE A 108 -5.85 6.79 -4.87
C ILE A 108 -6.66 7.00 -6.14
N GLN A 109 -6.05 6.88 -7.31
CA GLN A 109 -6.61 7.37 -8.56
C GLN A 109 -6.37 6.44 -9.74
N TYR A 110 -7.22 6.58 -10.77
CA TYR A 110 -7.11 5.78 -12.00
C TYR A 110 -7.14 4.26 -11.77
N ASN A 111 -7.85 3.80 -10.74
CA ASN A 111 -8.10 2.38 -10.48
C ASN A 111 -9.60 2.06 -10.71
N PRO A 112 -10.05 1.96 -11.98
CA PRO A 112 -11.46 1.77 -12.29
C PRO A 112 -12.01 0.49 -11.66
N GLY A 113 -13.12 0.62 -10.93
CA GLY A 113 -13.80 -0.50 -10.29
C GLY A 113 -13.20 -0.95 -8.95
N VAL A 114 -12.28 -0.17 -8.37
CA VAL A 114 -11.75 -0.44 -7.02
C VAL A 114 -12.90 -0.46 -5.99
N GLN A 115 -12.88 -1.48 -5.14
CA GLN A 115 -13.90 -1.68 -4.11
C GLN A 115 -13.48 -1.05 -2.79
N LEU A 116 -14.37 -0.22 -2.22
CA LEU A 116 -14.15 0.48 -0.94
C LEU A 116 -14.88 -0.18 0.25
N ASN A 117 -15.66 -1.23 0.02
CA ASN A 117 -16.56 -1.81 1.02
C ASN A 117 -15.87 -2.32 2.29
N LYS A 118 -14.56 -2.58 2.23
CA LYS A 118 -13.73 -3.01 3.36
C LYS A 118 -12.79 -1.91 3.88
N MET A 119 -12.91 -0.69 3.34
CA MET A 119 -12.01 0.40 3.66
C MET A 119 -12.24 0.88 5.09
N VAL A 120 -11.15 0.95 5.86
CA VAL A 120 -11.12 1.60 7.18
C VAL A 120 -10.06 2.69 7.11
N LEU A 121 -10.42 3.90 7.52
CA LEU A 121 -9.54 5.07 7.45
C LEU A 121 -8.94 5.36 8.83
N PRO A 122 -7.67 5.82 8.91
CA PRO A 122 -7.12 6.30 10.17
C PRO A 122 -7.84 7.58 10.60
N ALA A 123 -8.10 7.73 11.90
CA ALA A 123 -8.84 8.88 12.44
C ALA A 123 -8.13 10.24 12.20
N SER A 124 -6.81 10.21 11.96
CA SER A 124 -6.00 11.40 11.65
C SER A 124 -6.07 11.84 10.18
N LEU A 125 -6.73 11.08 9.30
CA LEU A 125 -6.69 11.36 7.87
C LEU A 125 -7.42 12.68 7.58
N THR A 126 -6.68 13.67 7.07
CA THR A 126 -7.24 14.99 6.78
C THR A 126 -7.57 15.20 5.30
N THR A 127 -6.97 14.41 4.41
CA THR A 127 -7.20 14.46 2.97
C THR A 127 -7.25 13.06 2.39
N LEU A 128 -8.24 12.81 1.53
CA LEU A 128 -8.33 11.62 0.69
C LEU A 128 -8.94 12.01 -0.66
N GLY A 129 -8.19 11.79 -1.74
CA GLY A 129 -8.73 11.88 -3.09
C GLY A 129 -8.97 10.50 -3.70
N LEU A 130 -10.13 10.31 -4.34
CA LEU A 130 -10.51 9.07 -5.04
C LEU A 130 -10.84 9.28 -6.54
N PRO A 131 -10.16 10.17 -7.28
CA PRO A 131 -10.59 10.55 -8.61
C PRO A 131 -10.35 9.44 -9.64
N TYR A 132 -11.15 9.43 -10.70
CA TYR A 132 -10.97 8.53 -11.85
C TYR A 132 -10.99 7.02 -11.52
N ASN A 133 -11.65 6.63 -10.43
CA ASN A 133 -11.81 5.22 -10.02
C ASN A 133 -13.13 4.59 -10.47
N ALA A 134 -13.97 5.33 -11.23
CA ALA A 134 -15.32 4.92 -11.62
C ALA A 134 -16.24 4.59 -10.41
N ILE A 135 -16.04 5.27 -9.28
CA ILE A 135 -16.88 5.15 -8.09
C ILE A 135 -18.09 6.08 -8.25
N SER A 136 -19.28 5.51 -8.42
CA SER A 136 -20.54 6.26 -8.50
C SER A 136 -21.20 6.48 -7.14
N THR A 137 -20.92 5.62 -6.17
CA THR A 137 -21.51 5.66 -4.82
C THR A 137 -20.48 5.23 -3.79
N LEU A 138 -20.34 6.00 -2.71
CA LEU A 138 -19.51 5.62 -1.57
C LEU A 138 -20.26 4.61 -0.68
N PRO A 139 -19.61 3.54 -0.18
CA PRO A 139 -20.26 2.62 0.73
C PRO A 139 -20.70 3.32 2.03
N PRO A 140 -21.94 3.12 2.49
CA PRO A 140 -22.46 3.77 3.70
C PRO A 140 -21.82 3.24 5.00
N THR A 141 -21.10 2.12 4.92
CA THR A 141 -20.43 1.48 6.06
C THR A 141 -19.11 2.13 6.44
N ILE A 142 -18.54 2.98 5.57
CA ILE A 142 -17.27 3.64 5.83
C ILE A 142 -17.49 4.78 6.83
N GLN A 143 -16.77 4.72 7.95
CA GLN A 143 -16.70 5.83 8.90
C GLN A 143 -15.68 6.85 8.39
N TRP A 144 -16.18 8.00 7.94
CA TRP A 144 -15.35 9.08 7.43
C TRP A 144 -14.80 9.93 8.60
N PRO A 145 -13.47 10.15 8.68
CA PRO A 145 -12.88 10.99 9.71
C PRO A 145 -13.45 12.42 9.72
N THR A 146 -13.68 12.96 10.91
CA THR A 146 -14.13 14.34 11.09
C THR A 146 -13.12 15.32 10.49
N GLY A 147 -13.58 16.23 9.64
CA GLY A 147 -12.72 17.23 9.00
C GLY A 147 -11.95 16.72 7.77
N LEU A 148 -12.21 15.48 7.33
CA LEU A 148 -11.68 14.97 6.07
C LEU A 148 -12.12 15.85 4.90
N ARG A 149 -11.14 16.30 4.11
CA ARG A 149 -11.38 16.93 2.81
C ARG A 149 -11.33 15.85 1.73
N THR A 150 -12.45 15.62 1.08
CA THR A 150 -12.51 14.81 -0.14
C THR A 150 -12.16 15.67 -1.35
N MET A 151 -11.33 15.13 -2.26
CA MET A 151 -10.91 15.80 -3.49
C MET A 151 -11.12 14.91 -4.72
#